data_AF-A0A8J8DZ77-F1
#
_entry.id   AF-A0A8J8DZ77-F1
#
_cell.length_a   1.000
_cell.length_b   1.000
_cell.length_c   1.000
_cell.angle_alpha   90.00
_cell.angle_beta   90.00
_cell.angle_gamma   90.00
#
_symmetry.space_group_name_H-M   'P 1'
#
loop_
_entity.id
_entity.type
_entity.pdbx_description
1 polymer ?
#
loop_
_entity_poly.entity_id
_entity_poly.type
_entity_poly.pdbx_seq_one_letter_code
_entity_poly.pdbx_strand_id
1 'polypeptide(L)'
;METVRKDIIQEYAKWGSLDVLENANRYPGPTGFFAYVMEEALKEHLSLIPAEGREAHFSGDIYIHKLPYSLYIPYCTGHSTARLLEKGLKTPTIISRPAKHFDTYVDHIANYLITMQHYFSGAQALSSVEWYAGPFIRKEGLDRRKIRQNIQRLVYNLNYPSRVGMQTPFTNFTVTLDAPKEMLEGDHAVYDGKKLDPLGEYEREAKEFFIALTEVLREGDAIGQPFTFPIPTLMVTAKMLWDDPEVFEAVFTTAAKRGSFYWLNTNVIDPDASYAMCCRIAIDKTEMTFAFGVSEKSVEEEAIEKLERQRFGGLWAMPDVTGSVNVTTVNLPRLALKANGDDDKFWEEYERVLQFVRDTTDWFRERYVRLITNYRQMYQMIHLYLEEFPSSHFNTIGILGLPEAAAIYLNEPGLWTEGTRKDWLKAAELMKEMVEFATARAREWMKESGTPWNVEEVPGESAAAKLAIRDLREFPWLKDYLSDVDNPIYSTSIAPYYGSLELGDRIRIEEKVQRSFTGGVMMHIFLGEEPDPEALAKLTKRLMKTDLVYWSYTPAVTVCNECGHSTTGLHTHCQRCGSENVEIWSRIIGYYRPLKNWNPFRKKEFWTRRHYTS
;
A
#
# COMPACT_ATOMS: atom_id res chain seq x y z
N MET A 1 35.70 -32.16 14.39
CA MET A 1 34.69 -31.39 15.15
C MET A 1 33.38 -31.56 14.42
N GLU A 2 32.47 -32.36 14.97
CA GLU A 2 31.09 -32.38 14.48
C GLU A 2 30.51 -30.98 14.65
N THR A 3 30.23 -30.31 13.54
CA THR A 3 29.37 -29.13 13.54
C THR A 3 28.01 -29.60 14.03
N VAL A 4 27.72 -29.37 15.31
CA VAL A 4 26.37 -29.49 15.86
C VAL A 4 25.49 -28.63 14.96
N ARG A 5 24.74 -29.26 14.05
CA ARG A 5 23.76 -28.56 13.22
C ARG A 5 22.75 -27.97 14.19
N LYS A 6 22.83 -26.66 14.43
CA LYS A 6 21.82 -25.94 15.19
C LYS A 6 20.49 -26.19 14.51
N ASP A 7 19.51 -26.63 15.28
CA ASP A 7 18.16 -26.79 14.78
C ASP A 7 17.64 -25.40 14.38
N ILE A 8 17.27 -25.23 13.10
CA ILE A 8 16.79 -23.97 12.54
C ILE A 8 15.55 -23.44 13.26
N ILE A 9 14.80 -24.32 13.96
CA ILE A 9 13.69 -23.88 14.81
C ILE A 9 14.17 -23.02 15.98
N GLN A 10 15.40 -23.21 16.48
CA GLN A 10 15.95 -22.36 17.54
C GLN A 10 16.26 -20.94 17.05
N GLU A 11 16.53 -20.77 15.76
CA GLU A 11 16.70 -19.45 15.14
C GLU A 11 15.34 -18.79 14.89
N TYR A 12 14.38 -19.55 14.34
CA TYR A 12 13.00 -19.07 14.17
C TYR A 12 12.33 -18.72 15.52
N ALA A 13 12.59 -19.48 16.58
CA ALA A 13 12.06 -19.25 17.92
C ALA A 13 12.59 -17.97 18.58
N LYS A 14 13.58 -17.29 17.99
CA LYS A 14 13.97 -15.93 18.37
C LYS A 14 12.97 -14.94 17.79
N TRP A 15 11.72 -15.00 18.25
CA TRP A 15 10.54 -14.22 17.80
C TRP A 15 10.67 -12.69 17.93
N GLY A 16 11.88 -12.15 18.11
CA GLY A 16 12.19 -10.72 18.15
C GLY A 16 13.38 -10.33 17.28
N SER A 17 13.85 -11.16 16.34
CA SER A 17 14.85 -10.73 15.36
C SER A 17 14.20 -10.00 14.17
N LEU A 18 14.95 -9.10 13.53
CA LEU A 18 14.49 -8.36 12.36
C LEU A 18 14.10 -9.29 11.20
N ASP A 19 14.82 -10.40 11.03
CA ASP A 19 14.55 -11.34 9.93
C ASP A 19 13.32 -12.22 10.21
N VAL A 20 13.04 -12.57 11.48
CA VAL A 20 11.84 -13.34 11.85
C VAL A 20 10.58 -12.46 11.80
N LEU A 21 10.68 -11.21 12.24
CA LEU A 21 9.60 -10.22 12.22
C LEU A 21 9.67 -9.26 11.02
N GLU A 22 10.23 -9.68 9.89
CA GLU A 22 10.41 -8.80 8.71
C GLU A 22 9.08 -8.19 8.20
N ASN A 23 7.96 -8.86 8.50
CA ASN A 23 6.61 -8.44 8.15
C ASN A 23 5.67 -8.74 9.33
N ALA A 24 5.08 -7.71 9.94
CA ALA A 24 4.19 -7.83 11.08
C ALA A 24 2.83 -8.49 10.78
N ASN A 25 2.56 -8.79 9.51
CA ASN A 25 1.43 -9.64 9.11
C ASN A 25 1.69 -11.14 9.40
N ARG A 26 2.91 -11.55 9.78
CA ARG A 26 3.24 -12.94 10.10
C ARG A 26 2.89 -13.29 11.55
N TYR A 27 2.43 -14.52 11.75
CA TYR A 27 2.17 -15.08 13.08
C TYR A 27 3.08 -16.28 13.34
N PRO A 28 3.55 -16.46 14.60
CA PRO A 28 4.32 -17.63 14.97
C PRO A 28 3.43 -18.88 14.92
N GLY A 29 3.86 -19.87 14.13
CA GLY A 29 3.18 -21.15 14.02
C GLY A 29 3.87 -22.09 13.04
N PRO A 30 3.44 -23.35 12.91
CA PRO A 30 4.13 -24.35 12.10
C PRO A 30 4.33 -23.94 10.63
N THR A 31 3.31 -23.35 10.00
CA THR A 31 3.42 -22.87 8.61
C THR A 31 4.22 -21.57 8.50
N GLY A 32 4.27 -20.76 9.57
CA GLY A 32 5.20 -19.64 9.73
C GLY A 32 6.65 -20.10 9.72
N PHE A 33 6.94 -21.15 10.48
CA PHE A 33 8.25 -21.79 10.51
C PHE A 33 8.63 -22.38 9.15
N PHE A 34 7.73 -23.12 8.50
CA PHE A 34 8.01 -23.66 7.16
C PHE A 34 8.24 -22.56 6.11
N ALA A 35 7.52 -21.45 6.19
CA ALA A 35 7.77 -20.29 5.33
C ALA A 35 9.17 -19.70 5.56
N TYR A 36 9.60 -19.59 6.83
CA TYR A 36 10.95 -19.15 7.18
C TYR A 36 12.03 -20.10 6.63
N VAL A 37 11.86 -21.42 6.81
CA VAL A 37 12.80 -22.42 6.27
C VAL A 37 12.86 -22.37 4.74
N MET A 38 11.71 -22.22 4.08
CA MET A 38 11.64 -22.05 2.64
C MET A 38 12.35 -20.77 2.18
N GLU A 39 12.19 -19.65 2.89
CA GLU A 39 12.91 -18.41 2.60
C GLU A 39 14.42 -18.60 2.69
N GLU A 40 14.92 -19.24 3.74
CA GLU A 40 16.36 -19.53 3.87
C GLU A 40 16.87 -20.42 2.74
N ALA A 41 16.13 -21.46 2.36
CA ALA A 41 16.52 -22.34 1.26
C ALA A 41 16.53 -21.62 -0.09
N LEU A 42 15.55 -20.74 -0.35
CA LEU A 42 15.46 -20.00 -1.60
C LEU A 42 16.55 -18.94 -1.76
N LYS A 43 17.25 -18.54 -0.69
CA LYS A 43 18.39 -17.59 -0.79
C LYS A 43 19.53 -18.14 -1.65
N GLU A 44 19.69 -19.45 -1.75
CA GLU A 44 20.70 -20.07 -2.62
C GLU A 44 20.46 -19.76 -4.11
N HIS A 45 19.23 -19.44 -4.49
CA HIS A 45 18.84 -19.10 -5.86
C HIS A 45 18.95 -17.62 -6.19
N LEU A 46 19.44 -16.78 -5.28
CA LEU A 46 19.64 -15.35 -5.57
C LEU A 46 20.64 -15.12 -6.70
N SER A 47 21.50 -16.09 -7.01
CA SER A 47 22.41 -16.06 -8.17
C SER A 47 21.69 -16.04 -9.53
N LEU A 48 20.37 -16.25 -9.56
CA LEU A 48 19.57 -16.08 -10.77
C LEU A 48 19.46 -14.61 -11.19
N ILE A 49 19.49 -13.69 -10.22
CA ILE A 49 19.45 -12.24 -10.47
C ILE A 49 20.77 -11.86 -11.16
N PRO A 50 20.74 -10.97 -12.18
CA PRO A 50 21.94 -10.43 -12.81
C PRO A 50 22.96 -9.93 -11.78
N ALA A 51 24.24 -10.10 -12.08
CA ALA A 51 25.31 -9.87 -11.11
C ALA A 51 25.30 -8.42 -10.60
N GLU A 52 25.09 -7.46 -11.48
CA GLU A 52 25.05 -6.03 -11.20
C GLU A 52 23.93 -5.69 -10.20
N GLY A 53 22.71 -6.14 -10.47
CA GLY A 53 21.56 -5.92 -9.58
C GLY A 53 21.70 -6.64 -8.24
N ARG A 54 22.24 -7.87 -8.26
CA ARG A 54 22.49 -8.66 -7.05
C ARG A 54 23.56 -8.01 -6.17
N GLU A 55 24.65 -7.54 -6.77
CA GLU A 55 25.73 -6.85 -6.08
C GLU A 55 25.26 -5.50 -5.54
N ALA A 56 24.49 -4.72 -6.30
CA ALA A 56 23.89 -3.47 -5.84
C ALA A 56 22.93 -3.69 -4.65
N HIS A 57 22.17 -4.79 -4.64
CA HIS A 57 21.34 -5.16 -3.50
C HIS A 57 22.20 -5.52 -2.28
N PHE A 58 23.21 -6.37 -2.50
CA PHE A 58 24.14 -6.79 -1.46
C PHE A 58 25.21 -5.76 -1.13
N SER A 59 25.29 -4.60 -1.79
CA SER A 59 26.09 -3.41 -1.41
C SER A 59 25.24 -2.38 -0.67
N GLY A 60 23.91 -2.49 -0.76
CA GLY A 60 22.97 -1.56 -0.15
C GLY A 60 22.73 -0.29 -0.98
N ASP A 61 23.17 -0.27 -2.24
CA ASP A 61 22.83 0.78 -3.22
C ASP A 61 21.35 0.73 -3.59
N ILE A 62 20.83 -0.49 -3.76
CA ILE A 62 19.42 -0.75 -3.99
C ILE A 62 18.86 -1.77 -2.99
N TYR A 63 17.54 -1.85 -2.91
CA TYR A 63 16.82 -2.89 -2.17
C TYR A 63 15.75 -3.53 -3.04
N ILE A 64 15.94 -4.79 -3.42
CA ILE A 64 14.96 -5.57 -4.18
C ILE A 64 13.93 -6.12 -3.19
N HIS A 65 12.68 -5.70 -3.32
CA HIS A 65 11.65 -6.10 -2.37
C HIS A 65 11.22 -7.55 -2.55
N LYS A 66 10.73 -8.13 -1.44
CA LYS A 66 10.14 -9.47 -1.37
C LYS A 66 11.08 -10.61 -1.79
N LEU A 67 12.39 -10.40 -1.77
CA LEU A 67 13.32 -11.51 -1.90
C LEU A 67 13.17 -12.49 -0.72
N PRO A 68 13.34 -13.80 -0.95
CA PRO A 68 13.59 -14.44 -2.25
C PRO A 68 12.30 -14.78 -3.03
N TYR A 69 11.10 -14.54 -2.50
CA TYR A 69 9.83 -14.85 -3.18
C TYR A 69 9.64 -14.16 -4.53
N SER A 70 10.13 -12.93 -4.67
CA SER A 70 10.09 -12.19 -5.95
C SER A 70 10.89 -12.87 -7.07
N LEU A 71 11.71 -13.89 -6.78
CA LEU A 71 12.25 -14.74 -7.86
C LEU A 71 11.16 -15.52 -8.63
N TYR A 72 9.95 -15.66 -8.08
CA TYR A 72 8.90 -16.51 -8.64
C TYR A 72 7.51 -15.89 -8.67
N ILE A 73 7.25 -14.90 -7.79
CA ILE A 73 5.91 -14.34 -7.60
C ILE A 73 5.97 -12.81 -7.76
N PRO A 74 5.16 -12.21 -8.66
CA PRO A 74 5.10 -10.77 -8.85
C PRO A 74 4.63 -10.02 -7.59
N TYR A 75 4.73 -8.70 -7.60
CA TYR A 75 4.45 -7.87 -6.41
C TYR A 75 2.96 -7.76 -6.10
N CYS A 76 2.23 -6.80 -6.67
CA CYS A 76 0.85 -6.52 -6.27
C CYS A 76 -0.08 -6.29 -7.46
N THR A 77 -1.39 -6.37 -7.22
CA THR A 77 -2.38 -6.17 -8.27
C THR A 77 -3.72 -5.74 -7.67
N GLY A 78 -4.40 -4.84 -8.35
CA GLY A 78 -5.85 -4.72 -8.26
C GLY A 78 -6.53 -5.54 -9.35
N HIS A 79 -7.82 -5.78 -9.15
CA HIS A 79 -8.61 -6.69 -9.96
C HIS A 79 -9.96 -6.07 -10.33
N SER A 80 -10.54 -6.54 -11.43
CA SER A 80 -11.88 -6.13 -11.84
C SER A 80 -12.97 -6.96 -11.16
N THR A 81 -13.81 -6.29 -10.36
CA THR A 81 -14.99 -6.89 -9.74
C THR A 81 -15.97 -7.38 -10.81
N ALA A 82 -16.20 -6.61 -11.87
CA ALA A 82 -17.06 -7.00 -12.99
C ALA A 82 -16.62 -8.35 -13.59
N ARG A 83 -15.32 -8.50 -13.91
CA ARG A 83 -14.78 -9.73 -14.49
C ARG A 83 -15.01 -10.96 -13.62
N LEU A 84 -14.85 -10.82 -12.30
CA LEU A 84 -15.15 -11.89 -11.34
C LEU A 84 -16.64 -12.27 -11.40
N LEU A 85 -17.54 -11.29 -11.44
CA LEU A 85 -18.98 -11.52 -11.48
C LEU A 85 -19.46 -12.08 -12.83
N GLU A 86 -18.82 -11.69 -13.93
CA GLU A 86 -19.09 -12.21 -15.27
C GLU A 86 -18.67 -13.68 -15.41
N LYS A 87 -17.44 -14.01 -14.97
CA LYS A 87 -16.87 -15.35 -15.13
C LYS A 87 -17.33 -16.34 -14.04
N GLY A 88 -17.82 -15.86 -12.90
CA GLY A 88 -17.91 -16.63 -11.66
C GLY A 88 -16.51 -16.87 -11.07
N LEU A 89 -16.42 -17.61 -9.96
CA LEU A 89 -15.14 -17.95 -9.34
C LEU A 89 -14.63 -19.31 -9.83
N LYS A 90 -13.55 -19.30 -10.61
CA LYS A 90 -12.88 -20.47 -11.15
C LYS A 90 -11.53 -20.60 -10.47
N THR A 91 -11.29 -21.73 -9.82
CA THR A 91 -10.03 -22.06 -9.15
C THR A 91 -9.49 -23.39 -9.71
N PRO A 92 -8.24 -23.77 -9.41
CA PRO A 92 -7.71 -25.08 -9.82
C PRO A 92 -8.54 -26.26 -9.29
N THR A 93 -9.25 -26.10 -8.17
CA THR A 93 -9.95 -27.19 -7.47
C THR A 93 -11.47 -27.19 -7.68
N ILE A 94 -12.08 -26.04 -7.92
CA ILE A 94 -13.53 -25.90 -8.09
C ILE A 94 -13.89 -24.73 -9.01
N ILE A 95 -15.01 -24.88 -9.73
CA ILE A 95 -15.57 -23.87 -10.62
C ILE A 95 -16.98 -23.53 -10.16
N SER A 96 -17.19 -22.29 -9.70
CA SER A 96 -18.48 -21.72 -9.35
C SER A 96 -19.09 -20.95 -10.52
N ARG A 97 -20.40 -21.10 -10.72
CA ARG A 97 -21.17 -20.23 -11.64
C ARG A 97 -21.21 -18.79 -11.13
N PRO A 98 -21.50 -17.79 -11.98
CA PRO A 98 -21.76 -16.42 -11.54
C PRO A 98 -22.74 -16.32 -10.38
N ALA A 99 -22.49 -15.37 -9.47
CA ALA A 99 -23.31 -15.17 -8.28
C ALA A 99 -24.74 -14.73 -8.64
N LYS A 100 -25.72 -15.18 -7.84
CA LYS A 100 -27.14 -14.81 -7.93
C LYS A 100 -27.72 -14.26 -6.63
N HIS A 101 -26.99 -14.43 -5.53
CA HIS A 101 -27.38 -14.03 -4.20
C HIS A 101 -26.26 -13.23 -3.55
N PHE A 102 -26.61 -12.31 -2.65
CA PHE A 102 -25.68 -11.40 -2.00
C PHE A 102 -24.65 -12.14 -1.13
N ASP A 103 -25.06 -13.25 -0.52
CA ASP A 103 -24.14 -14.11 0.24
C ASP A 103 -23.06 -14.74 -0.65
N THR A 104 -23.45 -15.16 -1.85
CA THR A 104 -22.57 -15.74 -2.87
C THR A 104 -21.70 -14.67 -3.51
N TYR A 105 -22.22 -13.45 -3.69
CA TYR A 105 -21.42 -12.28 -4.07
C TYR A 105 -20.29 -12.06 -3.06
N VAL A 106 -20.62 -11.98 -1.77
CA VAL A 106 -19.63 -11.82 -0.69
C VAL A 106 -18.60 -12.95 -0.69
N ASP A 107 -19.04 -14.20 -0.87
CA ASP A 107 -18.12 -15.34 -0.96
C ASP A 107 -17.20 -15.26 -2.16
N HIS A 108 -17.69 -14.86 -3.32
CA HIS A 108 -16.87 -14.71 -4.51
C HIS A 108 -15.78 -13.66 -4.27
N ILE A 109 -16.14 -12.50 -3.72
CA ILE A 109 -15.17 -11.44 -3.39
C ILE A 109 -14.11 -11.95 -2.42
N ALA A 110 -14.52 -12.53 -1.29
CA ALA A 110 -13.60 -13.02 -0.27
C ALA A 110 -12.68 -14.14 -0.80
N ASN A 111 -13.26 -15.18 -1.39
CA ASN A 111 -12.50 -16.34 -1.86
C ASN A 111 -11.63 -16.01 -3.08
N TYR A 112 -12.05 -15.08 -3.94
CA TYR A 112 -11.21 -14.58 -5.03
C TYR A 112 -9.95 -13.92 -4.49
N LEU A 113 -10.07 -12.98 -3.54
CA LEU A 113 -8.92 -12.31 -2.94
C LEU A 113 -8.01 -13.27 -2.17
N ILE A 114 -8.60 -14.20 -1.41
CA ILE A 114 -7.89 -15.27 -0.70
C ILE A 114 -7.15 -16.20 -1.67
N THR A 115 -7.68 -16.42 -2.87
CA THR A 115 -7.00 -17.23 -3.88
C THR A 115 -5.89 -16.44 -4.56
N MET A 116 -6.15 -15.20 -4.98
CA MET A 116 -5.20 -14.37 -5.73
C MET A 116 -3.95 -13.99 -4.93
N GLN A 117 -4.03 -13.86 -3.61
CA GLN A 117 -2.86 -13.61 -2.75
C GLN A 117 -1.77 -14.71 -2.80
N HIS A 118 -2.06 -15.88 -3.37
CA HIS A 118 -1.07 -16.93 -3.59
C HIS A 118 -0.27 -16.71 -4.89
N TYR A 119 -0.75 -15.86 -5.79
CA TYR A 119 -0.15 -15.56 -7.09
C TYR A 119 0.64 -14.23 -7.08
N PHE A 120 0.58 -13.49 -5.97
CA PHE A 120 1.20 -12.18 -5.79
C PHE A 120 1.77 -12.07 -4.36
N SER A 121 2.88 -11.34 -4.19
CA SER A 121 3.58 -11.21 -2.91
C SER A 121 3.10 -10.03 -2.05
N GLY A 122 2.44 -9.04 -2.65
CA GLY A 122 1.87 -7.83 -2.06
C GLY A 122 0.33 -7.85 -2.01
N ALA A 123 -0.27 -6.66 -1.90
CA ALA A 123 -1.71 -6.53 -1.67
C ALA A 123 -2.57 -6.85 -2.91
N GLN A 124 -3.81 -7.22 -2.63
CA GLN A 124 -4.88 -7.51 -3.58
C GLN A 124 -5.98 -6.45 -3.42
N ALA A 125 -6.23 -5.66 -4.45
CA ALA A 125 -7.19 -4.57 -4.39
C ALA A 125 -8.45 -4.83 -5.24
N LEU A 126 -9.60 -4.35 -4.77
CA LEU A 126 -10.80 -4.20 -5.57
C LEU A 126 -11.32 -2.78 -5.44
N SER A 127 -12.06 -2.34 -6.45
CA SER A 127 -12.68 -1.04 -6.50
C SER A 127 -14.19 -1.18 -6.68
N SER A 128 -14.94 -0.21 -6.15
CA SER A 128 -16.39 -0.08 -6.33
C SER A 128 -17.18 -1.32 -5.87
N VAL A 129 -16.67 -2.04 -4.88
CA VAL A 129 -17.28 -3.28 -4.36
C VAL A 129 -18.68 -3.02 -3.77
N GLU A 130 -18.93 -1.81 -3.30
CA GLU A 130 -20.23 -1.33 -2.83
C GLU A 130 -21.23 -1.20 -3.97
N TRP A 131 -20.80 -0.73 -5.13
CA TRP A 131 -21.64 -0.54 -6.31
C TRP A 131 -21.98 -1.89 -6.97
N TYR A 132 -20.99 -2.77 -7.10
CA TYR A 132 -21.21 -4.11 -7.64
C TYR A 132 -22.07 -5.01 -6.73
N ALA A 133 -22.19 -4.69 -5.43
CA ALA A 133 -23.14 -5.33 -4.54
C ALA A 133 -24.61 -4.93 -4.82
N GLY A 134 -24.82 -3.77 -5.43
CA GLY A 134 -26.12 -3.13 -5.62
C GLY A 134 -27.22 -4.01 -6.20
N PRO A 135 -26.98 -4.70 -7.34
CA PRO A 135 -27.99 -5.57 -7.95
C PRO A 135 -28.47 -6.70 -7.04
N PHE A 136 -27.58 -7.26 -6.22
CA PHE A 136 -27.91 -8.36 -5.30
C PHE A 136 -28.77 -7.86 -4.16
N ILE A 137 -28.37 -6.74 -3.54
CA ILE A 137 -29.12 -6.09 -2.45
C ILE A 137 -30.52 -5.71 -2.93
N ARG A 138 -30.63 -5.09 -4.11
CA ARG A 138 -31.90 -4.64 -4.69
C ARG A 138 -32.83 -5.79 -5.01
N LYS A 139 -32.35 -6.80 -5.73
CA LYS A 139 -33.20 -7.93 -6.19
C LYS A 139 -33.72 -8.77 -5.04
N GLU A 140 -32.95 -8.93 -3.98
CA GLU A 140 -33.36 -9.69 -2.79
C GLU A 140 -34.10 -8.85 -1.75
N GLY A 141 -34.22 -7.53 -1.97
CA GLY A 141 -34.89 -6.62 -1.04
C GLY A 141 -34.27 -6.66 0.36
N LEU A 142 -32.93 -6.67 0.44
CA LEU A 142 -32.24 -6.84 1.72
C LEU A 142 -32.35 -5.58 2.59
N ASP A 143 -32.62 -5.80 3.87
CA ASP A 143 -32.52 -4.76 4.88
C ASP A 143 -31.08 -4.63 5.40
N ARG A 144 -30.80 -3.53 6.12
CA ARG A 144 -29.47 -3.26 6.68
C ARG A 144 -28.94 -4.39 7.56
N ARG A 145 -29.82 -5.08 8.31
CA ARG A 145 -29.41 -6.19 9.18
C ARG A 145 -28.81 -7.34 8.36
N LYS A 146 -29.47 -7.75 7.27
CA LYS A 146 -28.98 -8.80 6.37
C LYS A 146 -27.74 -8.35 5.60
N ILE A 147 -27.67 -7.08 5.21
CA ILE A 147 -26.49 -6.51 4.56
C ILE A 147 -25.30 -6.60 5.52
N ARG A 148 -25.41 -6.01 6.72
CA ARG A 148 -24.39 -6.01 7.77
C ARG A 148 -23.93 -7.42 8.14
N GLN A 149 -24.82 -8.41 8.21
CA GLN A 149 -24.43 -9.80 8.50
C GLN A 149 -23.47 -10.37 7.45
N ASN A 150 -23.73 -10.09 6.17
CA ASN A 150 -22.87 -10.55 5.07
C ASN A 150 -21.58 -9.71 4.97
N ILE A 151 -21.62 -8.42 5.29
CA ILE A 151 -20.39 -7.61 5.40
C ILE A 151 -19.53 -8.07 6.57
N GLN A 152 -20.12 -8.42 7.71
CA GLN A 152 -19.40 -9.03 8.82
C GLN A 152 -18.70 -10.31 8.37
N ARG A 153 -19.41 -11.21 7.68
CA ARG A 153 -18.83 -12.41 7.07
C ARG A 153 -17.65 -12.07 6.13
N LEU A 154 -17.79 -11.05 5.28
CA LEU A 154 -16.73 -10.61 4.36
C LEU A 154 -15.48 -10.19 5.14
N VAL A 155 -15.63 -9.27 6.09
CA VAL A 155 -14.52 -8.69 6.86
C VAL A 155 -13.80 -9.78 7.67
N TYR A 156 -14.52 -10.66 8.36
CA TYR A 156 -13.90 -11.75 9.13
C TYR A 156 -13.10 -12.70 8.23
N ASN A 157 -13.65 -13.10 7.08
CA ASN A 157 -12.94 -13.99 6.15
C ASN A 157 -11.63 -13.36 5.63
N LEU A 158 -11.59 -12.04 5.44
CA LEU A 158 -10.39 -11.32 5.02
C LEU A 158 -9.35 -11.11 6.14
N ASN A 159 -9.68 -11.45 7.39
CA ASN A 159 -8.76 -11.37 8.54
C ASN A 159 -8.37 -12.74 9.11
N TYR A 160 -8.84 -13.85 8.54
CA TYR A 160 -8.31 -15.17 8.92
C TYR A 160 -6.94 -15.43 8.26
N PRO A 161 -6.00 -16.12 8.94
CA PRO A 161 -4.64 -16.34 8.46
C PRO A 161 -4.58 -17.47 7.41
N SER A 162 -5.11 -17.21 6.22
CA SER A 162 -5.22 -18.19 5.12
C SER A 162 -4.00 -18.25 4.20
N ARG A 163 -3.06 -17.30 4.32
CA ARG A 163 -1.86 -17.23 3.48
C ARG A 163 -0.72 -18.05 4.07
N VAL A 164 0.21 -18.48 3.19
CA VAL A 164 1.49 -19.08 3.61
C VAL A 164 2.18 -18.19 4.64
N GLY A 165 2.66 -18.83 5.72
CA GLY A 165 3.29 -18.14 6.85
C GLY A 165 2.32 -17.60 7.91
N MET A 166 1.09 -18.14 7.99
CA MET A 166 0.02 -17.68 8.87
C MET A 166 -0.30 -16.19 8.72
N GLN A 167 -0.17 -15.65 7.50
CA GLN A 167 -0.51 -14.26 7.24
C GLN A 167 -1.98 -14.15 6.85
N THR A 168 -2.60 -13.02 7.20
CA THR A 168 -3.92 -12.70 6.65
C THR A 168 -3.77 -12.12 5.24
N PRO A 169 -4.77 -12.28 4.36
CA PRO A 169 -4.78 -11.63 3.06
C PRO A 169 -4.58 -10.13 3.19
N PHE A 170 -3.60 -9.57 2.48
CA PHE A 170 -3.46 -8.12 2.40
C PHE A 170 -4.45 -7.61 1.36
N THR A 171 -5.58 -7.06 1.80
CA THR A 171 -6.64 -6.56 0.92
C THR A 171 -6.92 -5.06 1.09
N ASN A 172 -7.25 -4.40 -0.01
CA ASN A 172 -7.65 -3.00 -0.06
C ASN A 172 -8.94 -2.86 -0.86
N PHE A 173 -9.88 -2.03 -0.39
CA PHE A 173 -11.06 -1.63 -1.15
C PHE A 173 -10.99 -0.15 -1.44
N THR A 174 -11.02 0.22 -2.72
CA THR A 174 -11.32 1.59 -3.12
C THR A 174 -12.84 1.76 -3.11
N VAL A 175 -13.35 2.46 -2.09
CA VAL A 175 -14.76 2.82 -1.99
C VAL A 175 -14.92 4.17 -2.68
N THR A 176 -15.59 4.17 -3.81
CA THR A 176 -15.67 5.32 -4.70
C THR A 176 -16.81 6.27 -4.31
N LEU A 177 -17.86 5.75 -3.66
CA LEU A 177 -19.10 6.50 -3.45
C LEU A 177 -19.51 7.18 -4.78
N ASP A 178 -19.96 8.43 -4.76
CA ASP A 178 -20.38 9.22 -5.92
C ASP A 178 -19.28 10.10 -6.53
N ALA A 179 -18.00 9.82 -6.25
CA ALA A 179 -16.89 10.64 -6.77
C ALA A 179 -16.63 10.46 -8.29
N PRO A 180 -16.48 9.24 -8.84
CA PRO A 180 -16.19 9.03 -10.26
C PRO A 180 -17.48 8.96 -11.07
N LYS A 181 -17.90 10.07 -11.68
CA LYS A 181 -19.21 10.14 -12.34
C LYS A 181 -19.23 9.39 -13.66
N GLU A 182 -18.16 9.50 -14.45
CA GLU A 182 -18.08 8.87 -15.76
C GLU A 182 -18.05 7.34 -15.59
N MET A 183 -17.32 6.84 -14.59
CA MET A 183 -17.36 5.42 -14.22
C MET A 183 -18.77 4.99 -13.82
N LEU A 184 -19.48 5.76 -12.99
CA LEU A 184 -20.82 5.37 -12.53
C LEU A 184 -21.87 5.37 -13.65
N GLU A 185 -21.74 6.26 -14.63
CA GLU A 185 -22.63 6.35 -15.79
C GLU A 185 -22.25 5.37 -16.91
N GLY A 186 -20.95 5.07 -17.07
CA GLY A 186 -20.40 4.24 -18.14
C GLY A 186 -20.29 2.76 -17.80
N ASP A 187 -19.87 2.42 -16.57
CA ASP A 187 -19.71 1.04 -16.14
C ASP A 187 -21.04 0.42 -15.75
N HIS A 188 -21.20 -0.86 -16.06
CA HIS A 188 -22.45 -1.58 -15.87
C HIS A 188 -22.34 -2.55 -14.68
N ALA A 189 -23.38 -2.58 -13.86
CA ALA A 189 -23.47 -3.58 -12.79
C ALA A 189 -23.56 -4.99 -13.38
N VAL A 190 -23.11 -6.01 -12.64
CA VAL A 190 -23.08 -7.40 -13.12
C VAL A 190 -23.84 -8.32 -12.18
N TYR A 191 -24.76 -9.13 -12.73
CA TYR A 191 -25.56 -10.11 -11.99
C TYR A 191 -25.79 -11.35 -12.85
N ASP A 192 -25.63 -12.56 -12.28
CA ASP A 192 -25.76 -13.83 -13.02
C ASP A 192 -24.94 -13.84 -14.33
N GLY A 193 -23.74 -13.27 -14.27
CA GLY A 193 -22.82 -13.21 -15.40
C GLY A 193 -23.21 -12.24 -16.51
N LYS A 194 -24.21 -11.38 -16.26
CA LYS A 194 -24.76 -10.45 -17.26
C LYS A 194 -24.66 -9.01 -16.77
N LYS A 195 -24.30 -8.12 -17.69
CA LYS A 195 -24.39 -6.67 -17.48
C LYS A 195 -25.85 -6.25 -17.33
N LEU A 196 -26.12 -5.35 -16.39
CA LEU A 196 -27.41 -4.74 -16.11
C LEU A 196 -27.31 -3.22 -16.37
N ASP A 197 -28.08 -2.42 -15.64
CA ASP A 197 -28.01 -0.96 -15.68
C ASP A 197 -26.64 -0.42 -15.23
N PRO A 198 -26.32 0.85 -15.54
CA PRO A 198 -25.13 1.52 -15.04
C PRO A 198 -24.98 1.43 -13.52
N LEU A 199 -23.73 1.44 -13.02
CA LEU A 199 -23.45 1.34 -11.59
C LEU A 199 -24.15 2.45 -10.78
N GLY A 200 -24.19 3.67 -11.31
CA GLY A 200 -24.83 4.83 -10.67
C GLY A 200 -26.31 4.64 -10.34
N GLU A 201 -27.00 3.72 -11.03
CA GLU A 201 -28.40 3.39 -10.73
C GLU A 201 -28.59 2.69 -9.38
N TYR A 202 -27.52 2.27 -8.69
CA TYR A 202 -27.54 1.49 -7.44
C TYR A 202 -27.10 2.30 -6.20
N GLU A 203 -27.26 3.63 -6.22
CA GLU A 203 -26.77 4.54 -5.17
C GLU A 203 -27.22 4.17 -3.75
N ARG A 204 -28.53 3.89 -3.58
CA ARG A 204 -29.08 3.51 -2.28
C ARG A 204 -28.42 2.25 -1.74
N GLU A 205 -28.26 1.23 -2.59
CA GLU A 205 -27.68 -0.05 -2.18
C GLU A 205 -26.19 0.06 -1.88
N ALA A 206 -25.44 0.85 -2.67
CA ALA A 206 -24.04 1.15 -2.41
C ALA A 206 -23.83 1.89 -1.08
N LYS A 207 -24.69 2.87 -0.78
CA LYS A 207 -24.72 3.57 0.51
C LYS A 207 -24.94 2.60 1.68
N GLU A 208 -25.95 1.73 1.59
CA GLU A 208 -26.26 0.74 2.64
C GLU A 208 -25.12 -0.27 2.85
N PHE A 209 -24.48 -0.73 1.77
CA PHE A 209 -23.28 -1.56 1.84
C PHE A 209 -22.17 -0.84 2.61
N PHE A 210 -21.90 0.42 2.26
CA PHE A 210 -20.81 1.18 2.85
C PHE A 210 -21.05 1.46 4.34
N ILE A 211 -22.25 1.89 4.72
CA ILE A 211 -22.59 2.09 6.14
C ILE A 211 -22.40 0.79 6.92
N ALA A 212 -22.91 -0.34 6.41
CA ALA A 212 -22.71 -1.65 7.05
C ALA A 212 -21.22 -2.02 7.19
N LEU A 213 -20.36 -1.65 6.22
CA LEU A 213 -18.92 -1.83 6.33
C LEU A 213 -18.32 -0.97 7.45
N THR A 214 -18.69 0.30 7.55
CA THR A 214 -18.21 1.17 8.64
C THR A 214 -18.63 0.67 10.01
N GLU A 215 -19.86 0.16 10.16
CA GLU A 215 -20.36 -0.40 11.42
C GLU A 215 -19.50 -1.58 11.88
N VAL A 216 -19.22 -2.53 10.98
CA VAL A 216 -18.37 -3.70 11.27
C VAL A 216 -16.94 -3.27 11.62
N LEU A 217 -16.35 -2.36 10.86
CA LEU A 217 -14.99 -1.86 11.12
C LEU A 217 -14.89 -1.13 12.47
N ARG A 218 -15.92 -0.34 12.81
CA ARG A 218 -16.00 0.41 14.07
C ARG A 218 -16.14 -0.51 15.28
N GLU A 219 -16.96 -1.56 15.18
CA GLU A 219 -17.15 -2.54 16.25
C GLU A 219 -15.86 -3.30 16.56
N GLY A 220 -15.14 -3.74 15.52
CA GLY A 220 -13.96 -4.59 15.67
C GLY A 220 -14.32 -6.08 15.83
N ASP A 221 -13.34 -6.89 16.23
CA ASP A 221 -13.54 -8.32 16.45
C ASP A 221 -14.30 -8.63 17.75
N ALA A 222 -14.44 -9.92 18.09
CA ALA A 222 -15.16 -10.37 19.27
C ALA A 222 -14.63 -9.83 20.61
N ILE A 223 -13.38 -9.35 20.66
CA ILE A 223 -12.75 -8.73 21.84
C ILE A 223 -12.39 -7.26 21.58
N GLY A 224 -13.02 -6.64 20.57
CA GLY A 224 -12.89 -5.22 20.26
C GLY A 224 -11.58 -4.82 19.58
N GLN A 225 -10.78 -5.76 19.08
CA GLN A 225 -9.57 -5.45 18.32
C GLN A 225 -9.93 -4.81 16.97
N PRO A 226 -9.14 -3.84 16.48
CA PRO A 226 -9.30 -3.33 15.14
C PRO A 226 -9.11 -4.42 14.08
N PHE A 227 -9.91 -4.40 13.02
CA PHE A 227 -9.61 -5.18 11.82
C PHE A 227 -8.44 -4.56 11.06
N THR A 228 -7.55 -5.42 10.57
CA THR A 228 -6.43 -5.00 9.72
C THR A 228 -6.87 -4.80 8.27
N PHE A 229 -7.77 -5.67 7.79
CA PHE A 229 -8.20 -5.74 6.40
C PHE A 229 -9.73 -5.86 6.26
N PRO A 230 -10.31 -5.60 5.07
CA PRO A 230 -9.70 -4.83 4.00
C PRO A 230 -9.46 -3.39 4.46
N ILE A 231 -8.44 -2.74 3.93
CA ILE A 231 -8.25 -1.30 4.17
C ILE A 231 -9.16 -0.55 3.20
N PRO A 232 -10.15 0.25 3.66
CA PRO A 232 -10.97 1.03 2.77
C PRO A 232 -10.30 2.37 2.47
N THR A 233 -10.23 2.71 1.18
CA THR A 233 -9.76 3.99 0.67
C THR A 233 -10.96 4.80 0.21
N LEU A 234 -11.08 6.04 0.71
CA LEU A 234 -12.17 6.95 0.39
C LEU A 234 -11.69 8.08 -0.52
N MET A 235 -12.48 8.39 -1.56
CA MET A 235 -12.30 9.56 -2.41
C MET A 235 -12.95 10.78 -1.75
N VAL A 236 -12.15 11.80 -1.40
CA VAL A 236 -12.63 12.90 -0.56
C VAL A 236 -13.56 13.88 -1.26
N THR A 237 -13.64 13.85 -2.60
CA THR A 237 -14.55 14.70 -3.39
C THR A 237 -15.94 14.11 -3.59
N ALA A 238 -16.19 12.87 -3.12
CA ALA A 238 -17.53 12.28 -3.08
C ALA A 238 -18.50 13.20 -2.36
N LYS A 239 -19.59 13.64 -3.01
CA LYS A 239 -20.55 14.55 -2.37
C LYS A 239 -21.35 13.82 -1.30
N MET A 240 -21.65 12.54 -1.52
CA MET A 240 -22.33 11.68 -0.55
C MET A 240 -21.63 11.68 0.81
N LEU A 241 -20.28 11.74 0.85
CA LEU A 241 -19.51 11.83 2.09
C LEU A 241 -19.85 13.08 2.94
N TRP A 242 -20.21 14.19 2.28
CA TRP A 242 -20.39 15.50 2.91
C TRP A 242 -21.85 15.91 3.08
N ASP A 243 -22.69 15.52 2.13
CA ASP A 243 -24.08 15.97 2.02
C ASP A 243 -25.05 14.98 2.69
N ASP A 244 -24.68 13.71 2.80
CA ASP A 244 -25.48 12.69 3.49
C ASP A 244 -25.09 12.60 4.99
N PRO A 245 -25.98 12.97 5.92
CA PRO A 245 -25.66 13.00 7.35
C PRO A 245 -25.27 11.63 7.93
N GLU A 246 -25.81 10.56 7.38
CA GLU A 246 -25.58 9.21 7.86
C GLU A 246 -24.23 8.68 7.41
N VAL A 247 -23.85 8.94 6.15
CA VAL A 247 -22.51 8.62 5.63
C VAL A 247 -21.45 9.44 6.35
N PHE A 248 -21.71 10.74 6.56
CA PHE A 248 -20.81 11.63 7.31
C PHE A 248 -20.53 11.09 8.71
N GLU A 249 -21.57 10.80 9.49
CA GLU A 249 -21.45 10.25 10.85
C GLU A 249 -20.73 8.90 10.85
N ALA A 250 -21.11 8.00 9.93
CA ALA A 250 -20.50 6.68 9.80
C ALA A 250 -18.99 6.76 9.54
N VAL A 251 -18.56 7.67 8.65
CA VAL A 251 -17.15 7.83 8.29
C VAL A 251 -16.36 8.49 9.40
N PHE A 252 -16.76 9.67 9.89
CA PHE A 252 -15.91 10.42 10.81
C PHE A 252 -15.86 9.79 12.20
N THR A 253 -16.94 9.17 12.68
CA THR A 253 -16.92 8.42 13.94
C THR A 253 -16.08 7.16 13.85
N THR A 254 -16.07 6.48 12.70
CA THR A 254 -15.18 5.31 12.48
C THR A 254 -13.72 5.74 12.33
N ALA A 255 -13.44 6.84 11.65
CA ALA A 255 -12.10 7.41 11.52
C ALA A 255 -11.53 7.84 12.88
N ALA A 256 -12.32 8.50 13.72
CA ALA A 256 -11.92 8.91 15.07
C ALA A 256 -11.57 7.71 15.96
N LYS A 257 -12.43 6.69 15.99
CA LYS A 257 -12.28 5.54 16.90
C LYS A 257 -11.26 4.51 16.44
N ARG A 258 -11.17 4.28 15.13
CA ARG A 258 -10.41 3.16 14.56
C ARG A 258 -9.38 3.58 13.52
N GLY A 259 -9.47 4.81 13.01
CA GLY A 259 -8.61 5.27 11.92
C GLY A 259 -8.64 4.37 10.69
N SER A 260 -9.76 3.70 10.42
CA SER A 260 -9.84 2.59 9.46
C SER A 260 -9.55 2.99 8.02
N PHE A 261 -9.76 4.26 7.67
CA PHE A 261 -9.70 4.73 6.29
C PHE A 261 -8.35 5.30 5.87
N TYR A 262 -8.06 5.13 4.59
CA TYR A 262 -7.17 6.01 3.84
C TYR A 262 -7.98 7.02 3.04
N TRP A 263 -7.39 8.19 2.78
CA TRP A 263 -8.08 9.34 2.19
C TRP A 263 -7.34 9.82 0.95
N LEU A 264 -7.92 9.58 -0.22
CA LEU A 264 -7.38 9.97 -1.52
C LEU A 264 -7.90 11.36 -1.91
N ASN A 265 -6.98 12.28 -2.17
CA ASN A 265 -7.32 13.64 -2.59
C ASN A 265 -7.72 13.68 -4.06
N THR A 266 -9.00 13.46 -4.32
CA THR A 266 -9.53 13.48 -5.68
C THR A 266 -9.73 14.90 -6.27
N ASN A 267 -9.17 15.93 -5.62
CA ASN A 267 -8.91 17.25 -6.24
C ASN A 267 -7.54 17.33 -6.91
N VAL A 268 -6.59 16.48 -6.49
CA VAL A 268 -5.22 16.39 -7.04
C VAL A 268 -5.14 15.26 -8.06
N ILE A 269 -5.87 14.18 -7.80
CA ILE A 269 -5.90 12.95 -8.58
C ILE A 269 -7.29 12.78 -9.19
N ASP A 270 -7.38 12.51 -10.49
CA ASP A 270 -8.67 12.37 -11.16
C ASP A 270 -9.44 11.14 -10.66
N PRO A 271 -10.64 11.29 -10.05
CA PRO A 271 -11.41 10.15 -9.54
C PRO A 271 -11.79 9.13 -10.60
N ASP A 272 -12.04 9.53 -11.84
CA ASP A 272 -12.46 8.63 -12.93
C ASP A 272 -11.25 7.86 -13.53
N ALA A 273 -10.05 8.45 -13.46
CA ALA A 273 -8.81 7.81 -13.89
C ALA A 273 -8.11 6.99 -12.78
N SER A 274 -8.53 7.12 -11.53
CA SER A 274 -7.68 6.70 -10.39
C SER A 274 -8.27 5.59 -9.54
N TYR A 275 -7.40 4.61 -9.29
CA TYR A 275 -7.69 3.52 -8.38
C TYR A 275 -6.55 3.43 -7.35
N ALA A 276 -6.90 3.33 -6.07
CA ALA A 276 -5.92 3.03 -5.03
C ALA A 276 -5.64 1.53 -5.04
N MET A 277 -4.49 1.14 -5.57
CA MET A 277 -4.14 -0.23 -5.93
C MET A 277 -2.96 -0.71 -5.10
N CYS A 278 -3.22 -1.26 -3.91
CA CYS A 278 -2.25 -1.72 -2.89
C CYS A 278 -1.99 -0.68 -1.77
N CYS A 279 -1.12 -1.01 -0.81
CA CYS A 279 -1.01 -0.40 0.52
C CYS A 279 -0.89 1.13 0.58
N ARG A 280 -0.29 1.73 -0.47
CA ARG A 280 -0.06 3.17 -0.64
C ARG A 280 -0.12 3.62 -2.10
N ILE A 281 -0.25 2.68 -3.03
CA ILE A 281 -0.12 2.92 -4.47
C ILE A 281 -1.39 3.59 -4.98
N ALA A 282 -1.30 4.88 -5.29
CA ALA A 282 -2.24 5.57 -6.17
C ALA A 282 -1.63 5.48 -7.58
N ILE A 283 -2.32 4.84 -8.51
CA ILE A 283 -1.86 4.78 -9.90
C ILE A 283 -2.52 5.93 -10.64
N ASP A 284 -1.69 6.87 -11.10
CA ASP A 284 -2.10 7.83 -12.10
C ASP A 284 -2.02 7.15 -13.48
N LYS A 285 -3.18 6.81 -14.06
CA LYS A 285 -3.25 6.17 -15.37
C LYS A 285 -2.72 7.06 -16.48
N THR A 286 -2.67 8.38 -16.29
CA THR A 286 -2.11 9.29 -17.30
C THR A 286 -0.64 9.02 -17.56
N GLU A 287 0.10 8.47 -16.60
CA GLU A 287 1.51 8.08 -16.79
C GLU A 287 1.66 6.96 -17.83
N MET A 288 0.65 6.09 -17.99
CA MET A 288 0.69 5.03 -18.99
C MET A 288 0.67 5.57 -20.43
N THR A 289 0.23 6.81 -20.64
CA THR A 289 0.24 7.45 -21.97
C THR A 289 1.65 7.58 -22.53
N PHE A 290 2.66 7.79 -21.66
CA PHE A 290 4.06 7.84 -22.05
C PHE A 290 4.56 6.49 -22.57
N ALA A 291 4.08 5.37 -22.02
CA ALA A 291 4.43 4.03 -22.44
C ALA A 291 3.75 3.64 -23.77
N PHE A 292 2.54 4.14 -24.03
CA PHE A 292 1.77 3.80 -25.23
C PHE A 292 1.89 4.82 -26.37
N GLY A 293 2.73 5.85 -26.22
CA GLY A 293 3.16 6.72 -27.31
C GLY A 293 2.14 7.77 -27.76
N VAL A 294 1.18 8.16 -26.91
CA VAL A 294 0.29 9.29 -27.22
C VAL A 294 1.02 10.58 -26.88
N SER A 295 1.76 11.15 -27.85
CA SER A 295 2.34 12.49 -27.71
C SER A 295 1.29 13.55 -28.06
N GLU A 296 1.17 14.59 -27.25
CA GLU A 296 0.22 15.73 -27.36
C GLU A 296 0.20 16.51 -28.70
N LYS A 297 0.89 16.10 -29.78
CA LYS A 297 0.98 16.93 -31.00
C LYS A 297 0.98 16.22 -32.37
N SER A 298 0.40 15.03 -32.51
CA SER A 298 0.16 14.52 -33.88
C SER A 298 -1.04 13.59 -34.01
N VAL A 299 -2.08 14.11 -34.67
CA VAL A 299 -3.24 13.41 -35.27
C VAL A 299 -4.03 12.56 -34.25
N GLU A 300 -4.79 13.27 -33.40
CA GLU A 300 -5.52 12.74 -32.25
C GLU A 300 -6.58 11.67 -32.55
N GLU A 301 -7.13 11.55 -33.76
CA GLU A 301 -8.28 10.64 -33.95
C GLU A 301 -7.90 9.29 -34.58
N GLU A 302 -7.03 9.25 -35.59
CA GLU A 302 -6.81 8.02 -36.37
C GLU A 302 -5.79 7.04 -35.75
N ALA A 303 -4.80 7.56 -35.01
CA ALA A 303 -3.80 6.75 -34.31
C ALA A 303 -4.35 6.19 -32.98
N ILE A 304 -5.19 6.99 -32.31
CA ILE A 304 -5.95 6.57 -31.13
C ILE A 304 -6.94 5.48 -31.53
N GLU A 305 -7.76 5.66 -32.58
CA GLU A 305 -8.74 4.65 -33.03
C GLU A 305 -8.09 3.30 -33.44
N LYS A 306 -6.84 3.33 -33.94
CA LYS A 306 -6.08 2.11 -34.30
C LYS A 306 -5.50 1.37 -33.10
N LEU A 307 -5.04 2.09 -32.06
CA LEU A 307 -4.60 1.51 -30.79
C LEU A 307 -5.79 1.00 -29.96
N GLU A 308 -6.91 1.73 -29.98
CA GLU A 308 -8.20 1.36 -29.38
C GLU A 308 -8.76 0.04 -29.93
N ARG A 309 -8.52 -0.25 -31.21
CA ARG A 309 -8.96 -1.50 -31.85
C ARG A 309 -8.01 -2.68 -31.66
N GLN A 310 -6.73 -2.43 -31.33
CA GLN A 310 -5.71 -3.48 -31.38
C GLN A 310 -5.23 -4.01 -30.04
N ARG A 311 -5.38 -3.27 -28.92
CA ARG A 311 -4.86 -3.76 -27.62
C ARG A 311 -5.76 -3.55 -26.40
N PHE A 312 -6.54 -2.47 -26.35
CA PHE A 312 -7.43 -2.15 -25.23
C PHE A 312 -8.59 -1.34 -25.79
N GLY A 313 -9.84 -1.78 -25.60
CA GLY A 313 -11.03 -1.21 -26.23
C GLY A 313 -11.38 0.21 -25.79
N GLY A 314 -10.59 1.21 -26.21
CA GLY A 314 -10.73 2.62 -25.84
C GLY A 314 -9.59 3.08 -24.91
N LEU A 315 -9.02 4.28 -25.15
CA LEU A 315 -8.08 4.93 -24.21
C LEU A 315 -8.79 5.31 -22.89
N TRP A 316 -10.11 5.47 -22.95
CA TRP A 316 -11.03 5.65 -21.82
C TRP A 316 -11.40 4.34 -21.10
N ALA A 317 -10.95 3.19 -21.61
CA ALA A 317 -11.19 1.86 -21.04
C ALA A 317 -9.88 1.19 -20.62
N MET A 318 -8.97 1.95 -20.00
CA MET A 318 -7.79 1.38 -19.36
C MET A 318 -8.23 0.55 -18.14
N PRO A 319 -7.93 -0.76 -18.07
CA PRO A 319 -8.67 -1.71 -17.24
C PRO A 319 -8.50 -1.46 -15.72
N ASP A 320 -9.49 -1.85 -14.92
CA ASP A 320 -9.45 -1.95 -13.43
C ASP A 320 -8.35 -2.89 -12.91
N VAL A 321 -7.55 -3.45 -13.81
CA VAL A 321 -6.53 -4.45 -13.57
C VAL A 321 -5.17 -3.80 -13.78
N THR A 322 -4.59 -3.30 -12.70
CA THR A 322 -3.25 -2.71 -12.69
C THR A 322 -2.57 -2.95 -11.35
N GLY A 323 -1.27 -2.70 -11.27
CA GLY A 323 -0.47 -2.93 -10.07
C GLY A 323 1.01 -2.78 -10.40
N SER A 324 1.87 -3.47 -9.63
CA SER A 324 3.31 -3.44 -9.86
C SER A 324 3.85 -4.86 -9.98
N VAL A 325 4.72 -5.05 -10.97
CA VAL A 325 5.41 -6.30 -11.26
C VAL A 325 6.46 -6.57 -10.19
N ASN A 326 7.26 -5.55 -9.86
CA ASN A 326 8.29 -5.59 -8.84
C ASN A 326 8.66 -4.16 -8.39
N VAL A 327 9.14 -4.04 -7.16
CA VAL A 327 9.65 -2.80 -6.58
C VAL A 327 11.12 -2.98 -6.25
N THR A 328 11.95 -2.10 -6.80
CA THR A 328 13.38 -2.01 -6.45
C THR A 328 13.66 -0.59 -5.96
N THR A 329 14.14 -0.49 -4.73
CA THR A 329 14.29 0.80 -4.03
C THR A 329 15.70 1.34 -4.09
N VAL A 330 15.85 2.64 -4.32
CA VAL A 330 17.10 3.38 -4.17
C VAL A 330 17.30 3.79 -2.71
N ASN A 331 18.51 3.59 -2.20
CA ASN A 331 18.92 4.07 -0.88
C ASN A 331 19.52 5.49 -0.98
N LEU A 332 18.66 6.51 -0.96
CA LEU A 332 19.09 7.91 -1.13
C LEU A 332 20.11 8.37 -0.07
N PRO A 333 19.99 8.02 1.23
CA PRO A 333 21.02 8.34 2.21
C PRO A 333 22.42 7.85 1.83
N ARG A 334 22.54 6.62 1.31
CA ARG A 334 23.84 6.09 0.85
C ARG A 334 24.43 6.92 -0.28
N LEU A 335 23.61 7.39 -1.22
CA LEU A 335 24.09 8.24 -2.32
C LEU A 335 24.65 9.57 -1.77
N ALA A 336 23.92 10.20 -0.84
CA ALA A 336 24.37 11.43 -0.19
C ALA A 336 25.67 11.22 0.62
N LEU A 337 25.80 10.09 1.33
CA LEU A 337 27.03 9.73 2.06
C LEU A 337 28.22 9.54 1.12
N LYS A 338 28.02 8.87 -0.03
CA LYS A 338 29.06 8.68 -1.05
C LYS A 338 29.45 9.97 -1.73
N ALA A 339 28.50 10.87 -1.96
CA ALA A 339 28.72 12.18 -2.56
C ALA A 339 29.61 13.06 -1.67
N ASN A 340 29.43 12.97 -0.34
CA ASN A 340 30.26 13.68 0.65
C ASN A 340 30.32 15.21 0.38
N GLY A 341 29.15 15.80 0.12
CA GLY A 341 29.00 17.24 -0.14
C GLY A 341 29.32 17.71 -1.56
N ASP A 342 29.51 16.77 -2.50
CA ASP A 342 29.70 17.05 -3.92
C ASP A 342 28.38 16.82 -4.69
N ASP A 343 27.77 17.91 -5.15
CA ASP A 343 26.48 17.91 -5.84
C ASP A 343 26.52 17.10 -7.15
N ASP A 344 27.54 17.32 -7.99
CA ASP A 344 27.68 16.63 -9.28
C ASP A 344 27.81 15.13 -9.05
N LYS A 345 28.63 14.73 -8.07
CA LYS A 345 28.81 13.33 -7.69
C LYS A 345 27.53 12.67 -7.19
N PHE A 346 26.67 13.40 -6.47
CA PHE A 346 25.38 12.86 -6.02
C PHE A 346 24.49 12.49 -7.21
N TRP A 347 24.31 13.41 -8.15
CA TRP A 347 23.42 13.20 -9.30
C TRP A 347 23.98 12.16 -10.28
N GLU A 348 25.29 12.12 -10.51
CA GLU A 348 25.95 11.07 -11.31
C GLU A 348 25.77 9.67 -10.68
N GLU A 349 25.98 9.54 -9.37
CA GLU A 349 25.79 8.28 -8.67
C GLU A 349 24.31 7.87 -8.64
N TYR A 350 23.39 8.83 -8.52
CA TYR A 350 21.96 8.55 -8.56
C TYR A 350 21.52 8.03 -9.93
N GLU A 351 21.97 8.65 -11.03
CA GLU A 351 21.74 8.15 -12.38
C GLU A 351 22.25 6.71 -12.55
N ARG A 352 23.47 6.44 -12.09
CA ARG A 352 24.09 5.11 -12.15
C ARG A 352 23.27 4.08 -11.38
N VAL A 353 22.78 4.42 -10.19
CA VAL A 353 21.97 3.51 -9.37
C VAL A 353 20.57 3.33 -9.96
N LEU A 354 19.97 4.35 -10.56
CA LEU A 354 18.72 4.23 -11.29
C LEU A 354 18.84 3.27 -12.47
N GLN A 355 19.98 3.23 -13.17
CA GLN A 355 20.21 2.24 -14.21
C GLN A 355 20.19 0.80 -13.64
N PHE A 356 20.79 0.56 -12.47
CA PHE A 356 20.67 -0.76 -11.82
C PHE A 356 19.22 -1.10 -11.45
N VAL A 357 18.44 -0.13 -10.99
CA VAL A 357 17.00 -0.30 -10.74
C VAL A 357 16.28 -0.70 -12.03
N ARG A 358 16.57 -0.01 -13.14
CA ARG A 358 16.01 -0.30 -14.46
C ARG A 358 16.26 -1.75 -14.86
N ASP A 359 17.54 -2.12 -14.97
CA ASP A 359 17.99 -3.41 -15.47
C ASP A 359 17.48 -4.57 -14.60
N THR A 360 17.51 -4.39 -13.28
CA THR A 360 17.03 -5.39 -12.32
C THR A 360 15.53 -5.61 -12.45
N THR A 361 14.74 -4.54 -12.52
CA THR A 361 13.28 -4.65 -12.51
C THR A 361 12.75 -5.12 -13.87
N ASP A 362 13.39 -4.72 -14.98
CA ASP A 362 13.10 -5.27 -16.31
C ASP A 362 13.39 -6.77 -16.37
N TRP A 363 14.51 -7.23 -15.79
CA TRP A 363 14.81 -8.66 -15.68
C TRP A 363 13.71 -9.42 -14.93
N PHE A 364 13.19 -8.87 -13.83
CA PHE A 364 12.06 -9.46 -13.11
C PHE A 364 10.81 -9.52 -13.98
N ARG A 365 10.45 -8.45 -14.70
CA ARG A 365 9.30 -8.47 -15.62
C ARG A 365 9.43 -9.59 -16.64
N GLU A 366 10.54 -9.66 -17.35
CA GLU A 366 10.74 -10.70 -18.35
C GLU A 366 10.70 -12.11 -17.75
N ARG A 367 11.28 -12.27 -16.57
CA ARG A 367 11.27 -13.53 -15.84
C ARG A 367 9.85 -13.97 -15.52
N TYR A 368 9.00 -13.09 -15.00
CA TYR A 368 7.61 -13.45 -14.72
C TYR A 368 6.84 -13.78 -16.01
N VAL A 369 7.06 -13.06 -17.10
CA VAL A 369 6.48 -13.39 -18.41
C VAL A 369 6.86 -14.82 -18.80
N ARG A 370 8.16 -15.19 -18.72
CA ARG A 370 8.63 -16.54 -19.00
C ARG A 370 8.01 -17.58 -18.07
N LEU A 371 7.96 -17.32 -16.76
CA LEU A 371 7.39 -18.24 -15.77
C LEU A 371 5.90 -18.48 -15.99
N ILE A 372 5.12 -17.41 -16.13
CA ILE A 372 3.66 -17.47 -16.31
C ILE A 372 3.32 -18.16 -17.63
N THR A 373 4.09 -17.90 -18.70
CA THR A 373 3.90 -18.53 -20.00
C THR A 373 4.22 -20.02 -19.97
N ASN A 374 5.38 -20.39 -19.43
CA ASN A 374 5.88 -21.77 -19.49
C ASN A 374 5.22 -22.70 -18.45
N TYR A 375 4.77 -22.15 -17.31
CA TYR A 375 4.19 -22.92 -16.21
C TYR A 375 2.71 -22.55 -16.00
N ARG A 376 1.91 -22.66 -17.07
CA ARG A 376 0.50 -22.24 -17.09
C ARG A 376 -0.34 -22.84 -15.94
N GLN A 377 -0.08 -24.07 -15.52
CA GLN A 377 -0.80 -24.68 -14.38
C GLN A 377 -0.45 -24.01 -13.05
N MET A 378 0.82 -23.61 -12.86
CA MET A 378 1.28 -22.91 -11.65
C MET A 378 0.69 -21.50 -11.55
N TYR A 379 0.47 -20.82 -12.68
CA TYR A 379 -0.02 -19.44 -12.75
C TYR A 379 -1.45 -19.33 -13.31
N GLN A 380 -2.26 -20.39 -13.17
CA GLN A 380 -3.57 -20.50 -13.82
C GLN A 380 -4.50 -19.30 -13.57
N MET A 381 -4.54 -18.78 -12.34
CA MET A 381 -5.43 -17.67 -12.00
C MET A 381 -5.09 -16.37 -12.75
N ILE A 382 -3.80 -16.11 -12.98
CA ILE A 382 -3.35 -14.96 -13.78
C ILE A 382 -3.89 -15.09 -15.20
N HIS A 383 -3.77 -16.27 -15.83
CA HIS A 383 -4.31 -16.51 -17.18
C HIS A 383 -5.84 -16.39 -17.28
N LEU A 384 -6.58 -16.63 -16.19
CA LEU A 384 -8.04 -16.61 -16.20
C LEU A 384 -8.62 -15.21 -15.97
N TYR A 385 -7.96 -14.42 -15.12
CA TYR A 385 -8.51 -13.16 -14.62
C TYR A 385 -7.65 -11.93 -14.94
N LEU A 386 -6.40 -12.09 -15.39
CA LEU A 386 -5.45 -11.01 -15.64
C LEU A 386 -4.80 -11.19 -17.02
N GLU A 387 -5.63 -11.21 -18.07
CA GLU A 387 -5.19 -11.42 -19.46
C GLU A 387 -4.23 -10.31 -19.92
N GLU A 388 -4.30 -9.14 -19.29
CA GLU A 388 -3.47 -7.96 -19.54
C GLU A 388 -2.08 -8.04 -18.90
N PHE A 389 -1.85 -8.94 -17.94
CA PHE A 389 -0.58 -8.99 -17.24
C PHE A 389 0.57 -9.39 -18.19
N PRO A 390 1.74 -8.69 -18.16
CA PRO A 390 2.11 -7.58 -17.29
C PRO A 390 1.95 -6.19 -17.94
N SER A 391 1.29 -6.08 -19.09
CA SER A 391 1.20 -4.83 -19.85
C SER A 391 0.48 -3.70 -19.11
N SER A 392 -0.41 -4.04 -18.17
CA SER A 392 -1.07 -3.09 -17.29
C SER A 392 -0.39 -2.90 -15.93
N HIS A 393 0.78 -3.50 -15.69
CA HIS A 393 1.50 -3.45 -14.42
C HIS A 393 2.82 -2.68 -14.55
N PHE A 394 3.07 -1.80 -13.58
CA PHE A 394 4.26 -0.95 -13.52
C PHE A 394 5.50 -1.71 -13.07
N ASN A 395 6.66 -1.27 -13.53
CA ASN A 395 7.90 -1.40 -12.77
C ASN A 395 8.01 -0.21 -11.84
N THR A 396 8.43 -0.47 -10.60
CA THR A 396 8.41 0.58 -9.58
C THR A 396 9.82 0.89 -9.08
N ILE A 397 10.20 2.15 -9.26
CA ILE A 397 11.35 2.76 -8.59
C ILE A 397 10.90 3.12 -7.17
N GLY A 398 11.41 2.42 -6.18
CA GLY A 398 11.14 2.79 -4.79
C GLY A 398 12.13 3.85 -4.29
N ILE A 399 11.66 4.76 -3.44
CA ILE A 399 12.48 5.78 -2.78
C ILE A 399 12.39 5.62 -1.27
N LEU A 400 13.53 5.73 -0.58
CA LEU A 400 13.64 5.56 0.87
C LEU A 400 14.65 6.54 1.49
N GLY A 401 14.36 7.02 2.70
CA GLY A 401 15.27 7.85 3.48
C GLY A 401 15.43 9.27 2.95
N LEU A 402 14.38 9.84 2.34
CA LEU A 402 14.38 11.21 1.83
C LEU A 402 14.81 12.25 2.88
N PRO A 403 14.24 12.25 4.11
CA PRO A 403 14.68 13.15 5.18
C PRO A 403 16.17 13.06 5.49
N GLU A 404 16.68 11.84 5.67
CA GLU A 404 18.09 11.63 6.01
C GLU A 404 19.00 12.00 4.85
N ALA A 405 18.62 11.68 3.61
CA ALA A 405 19.35 12.08 2.41
C ALA A 405 19.46 13.59 2.28
N ALA A 406 18.36 14.33 2.50
CA ALA A 406 18.37 15.79 2.47
C ALA A 406 19.25 16.39 3.57
N ALA A 407 19.20 15.84 4.79
CA ALA A 407 20.04 16.30 5.90
C ALA A 407 21.53 16.07 5.60
N ILE A 408 21.89 14.90 5.07
CA ILE A 408 23.27 14.54 4.69
C ILE A 408 23.77 15.41 3.53
N TYR A 409 22.95 15.58 2.49
CA TYR A 409 23.28 16.40 1.32
C TYR A 409 23.55 17.86 1.72
N LEU A 410 22.72 18.42 2.60
CA LEU A 410 22.88 19.78 3.10
C LEU A 410 23.97 19.92 4.17
N ASN A 411 24.54 18.80 4.66
CA ASN A 411 25.45 18.75 5.81
C ASN A 411 24.86 19.40 7.08
N GLU A 412 23.57 19.16 7.31
CA GLU A 412 22.77 19.72 8.42
C GLU A 412 22.22 18.57 9.31
N PRO A 413 23.01 17.98 10.23
CA PRO A 413 22.57 16.84 11.06
C PRO A 413 21.35 17.14 11.94
N GLY A 414 21.21 18.37 12.43
CA GLY A 414 20.08 18.84 13.23
C GLY A 414 18.85 19.28 12.44
N LEU A 415 18.82 19.10 11.11
CA LEU A 415 17.78 19.65 10.21
C LEU A 415 16.35 19.37 10.71
N TRP A 416 16.07 18.15 11.14
CA TRP A 416 14.70 17.72 11.48
C TRP A 416 14.35 17.85 12.97
N THR A 417 15.32 18.08 13.84
CA THR A 417 15.14 18.21 15.29
C THR A 417 15.23 19.67 15.74
N GLU A 418 16.13 20.46 15.15
CA GLU A 418 16.46 21.83 15.53
C GLU A 418 16.22 22.84 14.40
N GLY A 419 15.99 22.38 13.18
CA GLY A 419 15.74 23.25 12.03
C GLY A 419 14.48 24.11 12.18
N THR A 420 14.40 25.15 11.36
CA THR A 420 13.23 26.03 11.28
C THR A 420 12.33 25.66 10.11
N ARG A 421 11.12 26.24 10.06
CA ARG A 421 10.23 26.14 8.89
C ARG A 421 10.96 26.47 7.57
N LYS A 422 11.89 27.43 7.57
CA LYS A 422 12.64 27.80 6.37
C LYS A 422 13.56 26.66 5.93
N ASP A 423 14.24 26.04 6.88
CA ASP A 423 15.19 24.95 6.63
C ASP A 423 14.46 23.70 6.13
N TRP A 424 13.31 23.37 6.75
CA TRP A 424 12.47 22.24 6.32
C TRP A 424 11.89 22.45 4.93
N LEU A 425 11.49 23.67 4.56
CA LEU A 425 10.98 23.95 3.21
C LEU A 425 12.09 23.93 2.16
N LYS A 426 13.32 24.34 2.51
CA LYS A 426 14.51 24.18 1.65
C LYS A 426 14.80 22.69 1.42
N ALA A 427 14.79 21.89 2.48
CA ALA A 427 14.95 20.45 2.38
C ALA A 427 13.83 19.78 1.57
N ALA A 428 12.58 20.25 1.70
CA ALA A 428 11.46 19.77 0.91
C ALA A 428 11.63 20.04 -0.58
N GLU A 429 12.19 21.19 -0.99
CA GLU A 429 12.50 21.42 -2.41
C GLU A 429 13.57 20.47 -2.93
N LEU A 430 14.64 20.24 -2.16
CA LEU A 430 15.67 19.27 -2.53
C LEU A 430 15.10 17.84 -2.63
N MET A 431 14.28 17.42 -1.67
CA MET A 431 13.60 16.11 -1.71
C MET A 431 12.70 15.99 -2.95
N LYS A 432 11.99 17.06 -3.31
CA LYS A 432 11.18 17.13 -4.52
C LYS A 432 12.04 16.94 -5.77
N GLU A 433 13.16 17.64 -5.89
CA GLU A 433 14.12 17.49 -7.00
C GLU A 433 14.64 16.05 -7.11
N MET A 434 14.97 15.40 -5.99
CA MET A 434 15.41 13.99 -5.97
C MET A 434 14.32 13.03 -6.49
N VAL A 435 13.05 13.29 -6.18
CA VAL A 435 11.93 12.47 -6.68
C VAL A 435 11.66 12.76 -8.15
N GLU A 436 11.64 14.04 -8.55
CA GLU A 436 11.40 14.46 -9.93
C GLU A 436 12.47 13.93 -10.89
N PHE A 437 13.72 13.80 -10.42
CA PHE A 437 14.79 13.16 -11.19
C PHE A 437 14.47 11.70 -11.54
N ALA A 438 14.06 10.89 -10.55
CA ALA A 438 13.62 9.51 -10.81
C ALA A 438 12.37 9.44 -11.68
N THR A 439 11.41 10.34 -11.47
CA THR A 439 10.18 10.42 -12.28
C THR A 439 10.49 10.77 -13.74
N ALA A 440 11.42 11.68 -13.99
CA ALA A 440 11.87 12.03 -15.33
C ALA A 440 12.49 10.82 -16.04
N ARG A 441 13.39 10.08 -15.36
CA ARG A 441 13.99 8.85 -15.90
C ARG A 441 12.95 7.77 -16.17
N ALA A 442 12.01 7.54 -15.25
CA ALA A 442 10.90 6.61 -15.45
C ALA A 442 10.11 6.93 -16.72
N ARG A 443 9.77 8.21 -16.95
CA ARG A 443 9.05 8.66 -18.16
C ARG A 443 9.87 8.51 -19.43
N GLU A 444 11.18 8.75 -19.39
CA GLU A 444 12.08 8.48 -20.51
C GLU A 444 12.08 6.98 -20.86
N TRP A 445 12.24 6.10 -19.87
CA TRP A 445 12.23 4.65 -20.08
C TRP A 445 10.88 4.14 -20.60
N MET A 446 9.76 4.73 -20.15
CA MET A 446 8.43 4.44 -20.70
C MET A 446 8.37 4.74 -22.20
N LYS A 447 8.83 5.91 -22.63
CA LYS A 447 8.84 6.32 -24.04
C LYS A 447 9.76 5.44 -24.89
N GLU A 448 10.89 5.00 -24.35
CA GLU A 448 11.86 4.15 -25.04
C GLU A 448 11.39 2.71 -25.23
N SER A 449 10.86 2.12 -24.16
CA SER A 449 10.62 0.67 -24.08
C SER A 449 9.14 0.28 -24.20
N GLY A 450 8.22 1.22 -24.05
CA GLY A 450 6.78 0.97 -23.94
C GLY A 450 6.37 0.22 -22.67
N THR A 451 7.27 0.13 -21.68
CA THR A 451 7.03 -0.53 -20.41
C THR A 451 6.56 0.49 -19.38
N PRO A 452 5.43 0.30 -18.66
CA PRO A 452 5.00 1.24 -17.63
C PRO A 452 5.98 1.30 -16.44
N TRP A 453 6.33 2.52 -16.01
CA TRP A 453 7.17 2.81 -14.84
C TRP A 453 6.52 3.84 -13.91
N ASN A 454 6.72 3.67 -12.61
CA ASN A 454 6.30 4.66 -11.61
C ASN A 454 7.33 4.80 -10.48
N VAL A 455 7.17 5.86 -9.68
CA VAL A 455 8.02 6.15 -8.51
C VAL A 455 7.19 6.10 -7.24
N GLU A 456 7.61 5.31 -6.25
CA GLU A 456 6.88 5.07 -5.00
C GLU A 456 7.72 5.45 -3.77
N GLU A 457 7.10 6.15 -2.81
CA GLU A 457 7.54 6.26 -1.44
C GLU A 457 7.28 4.93 -0.72
N VAL A 458 8.29 4.06 -0.71
CA VAL A 458 8.06 2.68 -0.27
C VAL A 458 7.77 2.59 1.22
N PRO A 459 6.83 1.71 1.65
CA PRO A 459 6.55 1.52 3.07
C PRO A 459 7.75 1.06 3.91
N GLY A 460 8.73 0.39 3.28
CA GLY A 460 10.06 0.13 3.84
C GLY A 460 10.10 -0.51 5.23
N GLU A 461 9.12 -1.36 5.58
CA GLU A 461 8.91 -1.87 6.97
C GLU A 461 10.20 -2.38 7.62
N SER A 462 10.95 -3.22 6.89
CA SER A 462 12.25 -3.75 7.30
C SER A 462 13.42 -3.21 6.48
N ALA A 463 13.18 -2.78 5.24
CA ALA A 463 14.21 -2.21 4.37
C ALA A 463 14.88 -0.97 5.01
N ALA A 464 14.09 -0.12 5.67
CA ALA A 464 14.57 1.06 6.39
C ALA A 464 15.65 0.75 7.42
N ALA A 465 15.44 -0.28 8.24
CA ALA A 465 16.41 -0.69 9.25
C ALA A 465 17.59 -1.43 8.61
N LYS A 466 17.33 -2.36 7.68
CA LYS A 466 18.38 -3.15 7.01
C LYS A 466 19.41 -2.25 6.30
N LEU A 467 18.95 -1.22 5.61
CA LEU A 467 19.81 -0.25 4.92
C LEU A 467 20.54 0.65 5.92
N ALA A 468 19.84 1.26 6.88
CA ALA A 468 20.48 2.14 7.88
C ALA A 468 21.56 1.43 8.72
N ILE A 469 21.30 0.19 9.18
CA ILE A 469 22.29 -0.63 9.91
C ILE A 469 23.56 -0.81 9.08
N ARG A 470 23.37 -1.07 7.79
CA ARG A 470 24.46 -1.36 6.87
C ARG A 470 25.27 -0.11 6.57
N ASP A 471 24.60 1.00 6.25
CA ASP A 471 25.24 2.29 6.05
C ASP A 471 26.00 2.74 7.28
N LEU A 472 25.44 2.58 8.49
CA LEU A 472 26.12 2.97 9.72
C LEU A 472 27.43 2.20 9.95
N ARG A 473 27.52 0.94 9.48
CA ARG A 473 28.77 0.16 9.55
C ARG A 473 29.82 0.65 8.57
N GLU A 474 29.41 1.11 7.40
CA GLU A 474 30.30 1.56 6.32
C GLU A 474 30.71 3.04 6.48
N PHE A 475 29.77 3.87 6.95
CA PHE A 475 29.89 5.31 7.15
C PHE A 475 29.57 5.65 8.62
N PRO A 476 30.53 5.49 9.57
CA PRO A 476 30.25 5.68 10.99
C PRO A 476 29.77 7.07 11.39
N TRP A 477 30.02 8.10 10.57
CA TRP A 477 29.53 9.47 10.80
C TRP A 477 28.03 9.63 10.48
N LEU A 478 27.38 8.65 9.85
CA LEU A 478 25.93 8.64 9.68
C LEU A 478 25.19 8.78 11.03
N LYS A 479 25.81 8.35 12.13
CA LYS A 479 25.25 8.47 13.48
C LYS A 479 24.75 9.89 13.82
N ASP A 480 25.37 10.92 13.24
CA ASP A 480 25.02 12.31 13.51
C ASP A 480 23.72 12.74 12.80
N TYR A 481 23.26 11.97 11.82
CA TYR A 481 22.06 12.22 11.01
C TYR A 481 20.88 11.30 11.37
N LEU A 482 21.08 10.35 12.28
CA LEU A 482 20.04 9.42 12.73
C LEU A 482 19.38 9.95 14.00
N SER A 483 18.07 9.71 14.13
CA SER A 483 17.31 10.09 15.33
C SER A 483 17.65 9.26 16.56
N ASP A 484 18.04 7.99 16.37
CA ASP A 484 18.48 7.07 17.41
C ASP A 484 19.57 6.14 16.86
N VAL A 485 20.80 6.30 17.35
CA VAL A 485 21.97 5.52 16.93
C VAL A 485 21.89 4.06 17.43
N ASP A 486 21.20 3.81 18.53
CA ASP A 486 20.97 2.46 19.06
C ASP A 486 19.76 1.77 18.38
N ASN A 487 19.09 2.49 17.48
CA ASN A 487 17.99 2.00 16.64
C ASN A 487 18.06 2.55 15.21
N PRO A 488 19.14 2.27 14.45
CA PRO A 488 19.33 2.82 13.11
C PRO A 488 18.19 2.40 12.18
N ILE A 489 17.41 3.39 11.73
CA ILE A 489 16.29 3.22 10.81
C ILE A 489 16.12 4.50 9.99
N TYR A 490 15.97 4.35 8.67
CA TYR A 490 15.64 5.48 7.80
C TYR A 490 14.14 5.79 7.79
N SER A 491 13.81 7.04 7.46
CA SER A 491 12.43 7.46 7.30
C SER A 491 11.78 6.82 6.08
N THR A 492 10.50 6.46 6.25
CA THR A 492 9.60 5.92 5.20
C THR A 492 8.44 6.88 4.90
N SER A 493 8.71 8.16 5.13
CA SER A 493 7.81 9.29 4.94
C SER A 493 8.63 10.49 4.44
N ILE A 494 8.02 11.37 3.64
CA ILE A 494 8.63 12.62 3.18
C ILE A 494 8.99 13.52 4.36
N ALA A 495 8.09 13.70 5.32
CA ALA A 495 8.41 14.37 6.58
C ALA A 495 8.72 13.31 7.66
N PRO A 496 9.87 13.35 8.35
CA PRO A 496 10.24 12.30 9.30
C PRO A 496 9.32 12.29 10.51
N TYR A 497 8.91 11.11 11.00
CA TYR A 497 7.99 11.00 12.15
C TYR A 497 8.62 11.37 13.49
N TYR A 498 9.94 11.29 13.61
CA TYR A 498 10.71 11.73 14.79
C TYR A 498 10.96 13.25 14.82
N GLY A 499 10.68 13.97 13.73
CA GLY A 499 10.95 15.40 13.63
C GLY A 499 10.05 16.22 14.55
N SER A 500 10.56 17.36 15.03
CA SER A 500 9.86 18.32 15.90
C SER A 500 8.84 19.19 15.15
N LEU A 501 8.15 18.60 14.15
CA LEU A 501 7.27 19.28 13.21
C LEU A 501 5.85 19.43 13.75
N GLU A 502 5.32 20.66 13.83
CA GLU A 502 3.88 20.86 14.01
C GLU A 502 3.11 20.28 12.81
N LEU A 503 1.84 19.93 13.02
CA LEU A 503 1.04 19.30 11.96
C LEU A 503 0.98 20.17 10.69
N GLY A 504 0.86 21.49 10.86
CA GLY A 504 0.85 22.43 9.73
C GLY A 504 2.18 22.47 8.96
N ASP A 505 3.31 22.26 9.61
CA ASP A 505 4.62 22.20 8.95
C ASP A 505 4.81 20.87 8.21
N ARG A 506 4.41 19.76 8.85
CA ARG A 506 4.36 18.45 8.19
C ARG A 506 3.53 18.50 6.91
N ILE A 507 2.31 19.04 6.96
CA ILE A 507 1.43 19.15 5.79
C ILE A 507 2.11 19.92 4.66
N ARG A 508 2.79 21.04 4.95
CA ARG A 508 3.48 21.85 3.95
C ARG A 508 4.67 21.15 3.28
N ILE A 509 5.41 20.36 4.07
CA ILE A 509 6.54 19.56 3.56
C ILE A 509 5.99 18.43 2.68
N GLU A 510 4.97 17.73 3.14
CA GLU A 510 4.34 16.63 2.43
C GLU A 510 3.67 17.09 1.12
N GLU A 511 2.83 18.12 1.14
CA GLU A 511 2.12 18.61 -0.06
C GLU A 511 3.09 19.05 -1.17
N LYS A 512 4.27 19.56 -0.79
CA LYS A 512 5.31 20.00 -1.73
C LYS A 512 5.96 18.85 -2.50
N VAL A 513 6.06 17.66 -1.90
CA VAL A 513 6.81 16.53 -2.47
C VAL A 513 5.89 15.41 -2.97
N GLN A 514 4.73 15.18 -2.35
CA GLN A 514 3.85 14.04 -2.69
C GLN A 514 3.47 14.00 -4.18
N ARG A 515 3.22 15.17 -4.80
CA ARG A 515 2.85 15.25 -6.23
C ARG A 515 3.95 14.85 -7.20
N SER A 516 5.21 14.83 -6.76
CA SER A 516 6.33 14.40 -7.60
C SER A 516 6.42 12.88 -7.73
N PHE A 517 5.75 12.15 -6.83
CA PHE A 517 5.58 10.70 -6.95
C PHE A 517 4.47 10.38 -7.96
N THR A 518 4.74 9.42 -8.83
CA THR A 518 3.78 8.90 -9.84
C THR A 518 3.17 7.55 -9.46
N GLY A 519 3.59 7.00 -8.32
CA GLY A 519 3.09 5.78 -7.72
C GLY A 519 2.59 6.01 -6.30
N GLY A 520 2.98 5.13 -5.38
CA GLY A 520 2.48 5.21 -4.01
C GLY A 520 3.13 6.27 -3.13
N VAL A 521 2.32 6.95 -2.32
CA VAL A 521 2.76 7.94 -1.33
C VAL A 521 1.77 7.99 -0.18
N MET A 522 2.19 8.30 1.05
CA MET A 522 1.26 8.34 2.19
C MET A 522 1.77 9.19 3.36
N MET A 523 0.97 10.18 3.77
CA MET A 523 1.16 10.85 5.06
C MET A 523 0.30 10.19 6.15
N HIS A 524 0.94 9.61 7.17
CA HIS A 524 0.27 9.20 8.39
C HIS A 524 0.20 10.35 9.41
N ILE A 525 -1.01 10.73 9.83
CA ILE A 525 -1.24 11.64 10.95
C ILE A 525 -1.51 10.78 12.19
N PHE A 526 -0.48 10.57 13.01
CA PHE A 526 -0.61 9.82 14.26
C PHE A 526 -1.34 10.68 15.31
N LEU A 527 -2.38 10.11 15.92
CA LEU A 527 -3.20 10.81 16.91
C LEU A 527 -2.94 10.22 18.30
N GLY A 528 -2.76 11.09 19.29
CA GLY A 528 -2.48 10.72 20.69
C GLY A 528 -3.74 10.38 21.50
N GLU A 529 -4.89 10.88 21.06
CA GLU A 529 -6.19 10.73 21.70
C GLU A 529 -7.29 10.51 20.66
N GLU A 530 -8.51 10.20 21.13
CA GLU A 530 -9.68 10.15 20.24
C GLU A 530 -10.01 11.56 19.76
N PRO A 531 -9.92 11.84 18.45
CA PRO A 531 -10.27 13.16 17.94
C PRO A 531 -11.80 13.31 17.88
N ASP A 532 -12.27 14.54 18.00
CA ASP A 532 -13.67 14.89 17.71
C ASP A 532 -13.98 14.64 16.21
N PRO A 533 -15.04 13.89 15.87
CA PRO A 533 -15.41 13.60 14.48
C PRO A 533 -15.58 14.85 13.61
N GLU A 534 -16.19 15.91 14.13
CA GLU A 534 -16.38 17.17 13.43
C GLU A 534 -15.08 17.94 13.24
N ALA A 535 -14.16 17.87 14.21
CA ALA A 535 -12.80 18.41 14.06
C ALA A 535 -12.02 17.67 12.97
N LEU A 536 -12.10 16.32 12.91
CA LEU A 536 -11.54 15.55 11.81
C LEU A 536 -12.15 15.95 10.47
N ALA A 537 -13.47 16.11 10.39
CA ALA A 537 -14.13 16.55 9.16
C ALA A 537 -13.65 17.92 8.69
N LYS A 538 -13.49 18.88 9.61
CA LYS A 538 -12.91 20.20 9.31
C LYS A 538 -11.47 20.09 8.84
N LEU A 539 -10.67 19.20 9.44
CA LEU A 539 -9.30 18.94 9.01
C LEU A 539 -9.27 18.32 7.61
N THR A 540 -10.07 17.28 7.34
CA THR A 540 -10.23 16.68 6.00
C THR A 540 -10.59 17.75 4.96
N LYS A 541 -11.52 18.67 5.26
CA LYS A 541 -11.86 19.81 4.38
C LYS A 541 -10.71 20.80 4.14
N ARG A 542 -9.73 20.89 5.05
CA ARG A 542 -8.52 21.69 4.84
C ARG A 542 -7.50 20.91 4.01
N LEU A 543 -7.28 19.63 4.32
CA LEU A 543 -6.35 18.76 3.61
C LEU A 543 -6.75 18.58 2.14
N MET A 544 -8.05 18.44 1.82
CA MET A 544 -8.50 18.35 0.41
C MET A 544 -8.17 19.59 -0.43
N LYS A 545 -7.83 20.73 0.20
CA LYS A 545 -7.45 21.99 -0.48
C LYS A 545 -5.94 22.16 -0.62
N THR A 546 -5.18 21.20 -0.13
CA THR A 546 -3.72 21.12 -0.28
C THR A 546 -3.38 20.26 -1.49
N ASP A 547 -2.10 20.24 -1.84
CA ASP A 547 -1.53 19.38 -2.87
C ASP A 547 -1.22 17.95 -2.37
N LEU A 548 -1.63 17.59 -1.15
CA LEU A 548 -1.50 16.23 -0.65
C LEU A 548 -2.26 15.26 -1.55
N VAL A 549 -1.64 14.13 -1.87
CA VAL A 549 -2.23 13.06 -2.68
C VAL A 549 -2.97 12.07 -1.79
N TYR A 550 -2.34 11.63 -0.70
CA TYR A 550 -2.86 10.53 0.11
C TYR A 550 -2.47 10.67 1.59
N TRP A 551 -3.45 10.49 2.49
CA TRP A 551 -3.20 10.52 3.94
C TRP A 551 -4.07 9.54 4.74
N SER A 552 -3.74 9.42 6.03
CA SER A 552 -4.53 8.65 7.00
C SER A 552 -4.55 9.31 8.37
N TYR A 553 -5.65 9.09 9.11
CA TYR A 553 -5.72 9.36 10.54
C TYR A 553 -5.41 8.08 11.29
N THR A 554 -4.41 8.11 12.16
CA THR A 554 -3.89 6.94 12.86
C THR A 554 -3.95 7.14 14.38
N PRO A 555 -5.13 7.01 15.00
CA PRO A 555 -5.21 6.85 16.44
C PRO A 555 -4.49 5.58 16.91
N ALA A 556 -3.80 5.66 18.04
CA ALA A 556 -3.44 4.45 18.76
C ALA A 556 -4.70 3.86 19.42
N VAL A 557 -4.78 2.53 19.52
CA VAL A 557 -5.88 1.84 20.20
C VAL A 557 -5.30 0.90 21.23
N THR A 558 -5.71 1.04 22.48
CA THR A 558 -5.36 0.12 23.56
C THR A 558 -6.47 -0.89 23.73
N VAL A 559 -6.15 -2.19 23.66
CA VAL A 559 -7.11 -3.30 23.82
C VAL A 559 -6.76 -4.12 25.05
N CYS A 560 -7.74 -4.34 25.93
CA CYS A 560 -7.57 -5.19 27.12
C CYS A 560 -7.74 -6.67 26.77
N ASN A 561 -6.71 -7.47 27.05
CA ASN A 561 -6.75 -8.92 26.81
C ASN A 561 -7.62 -9.67 27.84
N GLU A 562 -7.96 -9.06 28.98
CA GLU A 562 -8.80 -9.70 30.01
C GLU A 562 -10.30 -9.52 29.75
N CYS A 563 -10.73 -8.30 29.42
CA CYS A 563 -12.16 -7.97 29.30
C CYS A 563 -12.61 -7.56 27.88
N GLY A 564 -11.71 -7.55 26.91
CA GLY A 564 -11.99 -7.19 25.51
C GLY A 564 -12.42 -5.74 25.30
N HIS A 565 -12.16 -4.86 26.28
CA HIS A 565 -12.46 -3.43 26.10
C HIS A 565 -11.35 -2.76 25.30
N SER A 566 -11.73 -2.04 24.25
CA SER A 566 -10.83 -1.19 23.46
C SER A 566 -11.06 0.29 23.75
N THR A 567 -9.99 1.05 23.93
CA THR A 567 -10.01 2.50 24.13
C THR A 567 -9.02 3.16 23.19
N THR A 568 -9.42 4.27 22.57
CA THR A 568 -8.53 5.09 21.75
C THR A 568 -7.51 5.81 22.64
N GLY A 569 -6.26 5.91 22.17
CA GLY A 569 -5.13 6.46 22.90
C GLY A 569 -4.19 5.40 23.48
N LEU A 570 -3.09 5.88 24.08
CA LEU A 570 -2.03 5.07 24.67
C LEU A 570 -2.24 4.93 26.18
N HIS A 571 -2.76 3.79 26.60
CA HIS A 571 -3.04 3.52 28.01
C HIS A 571 -2.20 2.34 28.50
N THR A 572 -1.65 2.46 29.71
CA THR A 572 -0.91 1.38 30.38
C THR A 572 -1.82 0.38 31.10
N HIS A 573 -3.08 0.75 31.30
CA HIS A 573 -4.10 -0.04 32.01
C HIS A 573 -5.44 0.06 31.28
N CYS A 574 -6.27 -0.97 31.42
CA CYS A 574 -7.62 -0.98 30.87
C CYS A 574 -8.51 0.02 31.61
N GLN A 575 -9.07 0.99 30.88
CA GLN A 575 -9.98 2.01 31.44
C GLN A 575 -11.32 1.47 31.98
N ARG A 576 -11.64 0.19 31.70
CA ARG A 576 -12.87 -0.47 32.17
C ARG A 576 -12.67 -1.37 33.39
N CYS A 577 -11.57 -2.15 33.43
CA CYS A 577 -11.36 -3.17 34.46
C CYS A 577 -10.06 -3.01 35.27
N GLY A 578 -9.21 -2.04 34.92
CA GLY A 578 -7.94 -1.78 35.62
C GLY A 578 -6.79 -2.75 35.30
N SER A 579 -7.00 -3.76 34.45
CA SER A 579 -5.95 -4.72 34.08
C SER A 579 -4.76 -4.06 33.35
N GLU A 580 -3.55 -4.49 33.69
CA GLU A 580 -2.29 -4.15 33.00
C GLU A 580 -2.05 -4.98 31.73
N ASN A 581 -2.82 -6.06 31.53
CA ASN A 581 -2.71 -6.92 30.36
C ASN A 581 -3.41 -6.26 29.16
N VAL A 582 -2.78 -5.20 28.65
CA VAL A 582 -3.25 -4.43 27.50
C VAL A 582 -2.29 -4.55 26.33
N GLU A 583 -2.85 -4.43 25.14
CA GLU A 583 -2.14 -4.45 23.88
C GLU A 583 -2.40 -3.17 23.10
N ILE A 584 -1.32 -2.49 22.68
CA ILE A 584 -1.41 -1.28 21.86
C ILE A 584 -1.41 -1.69 20.39
N TRP A 585 -2.37 -1.17 19.65
CA TRP A 585 -2.52 -1.27 18.21
C TRP A 585 -2.27 0.09 17.57
N SER A 586 -1.54 0.09 16.46
CA SER A 586 -1.34 1.27 15.62
C SER A 586 -1.04 0.84 14.19
N ARG A 587 -0.94 1.79 13.25
CA ARG A 587 -0.42 1.50 11.91
C ARG A 587 1.10 1.55 11.93
N ILE A 588 1.73 0.49 11.42
CA ILE A 588 3.21 0.44 11.33
C ILE A 588 3.68 1.48 10.32
N ILE A 589 3.36 1.24 9.06
CA ILE A 589 3.70 2.04 7.89
C ILE A 589 2.55 1.95 6.86
N GLY A 590 1.40 1.43 7.28
CA GLY A 590 0.26 1.23 6.40
C GLY A 590 -0.92 0.65 7.14
N TYR A 591 -0.82 -0.57 7.66
CA TYR A 591 -1.94 -1.33 8.21
C TYR A 591 -1.85 -1.49 9.74
N TYR A 592 -3.00 -1.68 10.40
CA TYR A 592 -3.06 -1.87 11.85
C TYR A 592 -2.53 -3.23 12.29
N ARG A 593 -1.60 -3.22 13.24
CA ARG A 593 -1.14 -4.42 13.96
C ARG A 593 -0.81 -4.08 15.40
N PRO A 594 -0.85 -5.06 16.30
CA PRO A 594 -0.38 -4.84 17.66
C PRO A 594 1.13 -4.64 17.68
N LEU A 595 1.62 -3.74 18.54
CA LEU A 595 3.05 -3.43 18.68
C LEU A 595 3.91 -4.66 19.00
N LYS A 596 3.34 -5.71 19.62
CA LYS A 596 4.08 -6.96 19.90
C LYS A 596 4.49 -7.71 18.63
N ASN A 597 3.78 -7.50 17.52
CA ASN A 597 4.06 -8.15 16.23
C ASN A 597 5.04 -7.33 15.36
N TRP A 598 5.36 -6.11 15.75
CA TRP A 598 6.22 -5.23 14.96
C TRP A 598 7.67 -5.65 15.11
N ASN A 599 8.47 -5.46 14.06
CA ASN A 599 9.92 -5.64 14.19
C ASN A 599 10.50 -4.69 15.27
N PRO A 600 11.63 -5.04 15.90
CA PRO A 600 12.18 -4.28 17.02
C PRO A 600 12.44 -2.80 16.70
N PHE A 601 12.86 -2.52 15.46
CA PHE A 601 13.21 -1.17 15.04
C PHE A 601 11.98 -0.29 14.90
N ARG A 602 10.91 -0.82 14.30
CA ARG A 602 9.61 -0.14 14.20
C ARG A 602 8.94 0.03 15.55
N LYS A 603 9.08 -0.96 16.44
CA LYS A 603 8.55 -0.88 17.81
C LYS A 603 9.22 0.23 18.62
N LYS A 604 10.53 0.41 18.48
CA LYS A 604 11.25 1.54 19.10
C LYS A 604 10.89 2.87 18.42
N GLU A 605 10.89 2.91 17.09
CA GLU A 605 10.54 4.09 16.29
C GLU A 605 9.15 4.62 16.63
N PHE A 606 8.17 3.74 16.89
CA PHE A 606 6.83 4.10 17.36
C PHE A 606 6.84 5.16 18.48
N TRP A 607 7.70 4.99 19.49
CA TRP A 607 7.77 5.89 20.65
C TRP A 607 8.45 7.22 20.35
N THR A 608 9.14 7.32 19.22
CA THR A 608 9.74 8.57 18.74
C THR A 608 8.77 9.36 17.85
N ARG A 609 7.66 8.75 17.42
CA ARG A 609 6.68 9.41 16.55
C ARG A 609 6.01 10.57 17.27
N ARG A 610 5.82 11.65 16.55
CA ARG A 610 4.95 12.73 17.01
C ARG A 610 3.48 12.34 16.90
N HIS A 611 2.83 12.18 18.04
CA HIS A 611 1.38 12.00 18.16
C HIS A 611 0.71 13.37 18.36
N TYR A 612 -0.14 13.77 17.41
CA TYR A 612 -0.88 15.03 17.48
C TYR A 612 -2.13 14.87 18.35
N THR A 613 -2.40 15.89 19.17
CA THR A 613 -3.60 15.99 20.02
C THR A 613 -4.49 17.15 19.54
N SER A 614 -5.74 17.17 19.99
CA SER A 614 -6.75 18.15 19.58
C SER A 614 -6.49 19.57 20.04
#